data_AF-E4NG65-F1
#
_entry.id   AF-E4NG65-F1
#
_cell.length_a   1.000
_cell.length_b   1.000
_cell.length_c   1.000
_cell.angle_alpha   90.00
_cell.angle_beta   90.00
_cell.angle_gamma   90.00
#
_symmetry.space_group_name_H-M   'P 1'
#
loop_
_entity.id
_entity.type
_entity.pdbx_description
1 polymer ?
#
loop_
_entity_poly.entity_id
_entity_poly.type
_entity_poly.pdbx_seq_one_letter_code
_entity_poly.pdbx_strand_id
1 'polypeptide(L)'
;MTSLHLGTEDFQGVVFTHDGRVRLDLTDGGLDRLAGVVRQFELAKREPEQRAMWLRNISDVELVELATGRWGGPEQDVLDEAVRHLQAMAEKLHPALGAVRAAGLIDQAAGEQPADGSTETAGSGE
;
A
#
# COMPACT_ATOMS: atom_id res chain seq x y z
N MET A 1 8.12 12.17 20.09
CA MET A 1 9.54 11.93 19.79
C MET A 1 9.57 11.04 18.56
N THR A 2 10.17 11.49 17.46
CA THR A 2 10.23 10.73 16.20
C THR A 2 11.61 10.11 16.09
N SER A 3 11.69 8.78 15.97
CA SER A 3 12.94 8.04 15.80
C SER A 3 13.00 7.42 14.42
N LEU A 4 14.12 7.62 13.71
CA LEU A 4 14.44 6.94 12.46
C LEU A 4 15.42 5.81 12.78
N HIS A 5 15.04 4.58 12.46
CA HIS A 5 15.92 3.42 12.55
C HIS A 5 16.52 3.14 11.18
N LEU A 6 17.84 3.18 11.08
CA LEU A 6 18.60 2.83 9.88
C LEU A 6 19.36 1.53 10.15
N GLY A 7 19.19 0.55 9.26
CA GLY A 7 19.96 -0.69 9.22
C GLY A 7 21.29 -0.51 8.50
N THR A 8 22.18 -1.51 8.60
CA THR A 8 23.49 -1.49 7.91
C THR A 8 23.38 -1.47 6.39
N GLU A 9 22.23 -1.85 5.85
CA GLU A 9 21.87 -1.80 4.43
C GLU A 9 21.49 -0.40 3.94
N ASP A 10 21.12 0.51 4.85
CA ASP A 10 20.63 1.84 4.51
C ASP A 10 21.79 2.86 4.34
N PHE A 11 23.03 2.51 4.70
CA PHE A 11 24.19 3.40 4.60
C PHE A 11 25.47 2.66 4.22
N GLN A 12 26.33 3.35 3.48
CA GLN A 12 27.68 2.89 3.10
C GLN A 12 28.75 3.31 4.11
N GLY A 13 28.49 4.38 4.86
CA GLY A 13 29.47 4.91 5.81
C GLY A 13 28.86 5.86 6.84
N VAL A 14 29.49 5.90 8.01
CA VAL A 14 29.18 6.83 9.10
C VAL A 14 30.46 7.57 9.47
N VAL A 15 30.44 8.90 9.42
CA VAL A 15 31.57 9.74 9.82
C VAL A 15 31.13 10.66 10.95
N PHE A 16 31.85 10.58 12.06
CA PHE A 16 31.70 11.52 13.17
C PHE A 16 32.66 12.69 12.95
N THR A 17 32.11 13.89 12.82
CA THR A 17 32.92 15.09 12.62
C THR A 17 33.35 15.67 13.96
N HIS A 18 34.45 16.42 13.94
CA HIS A 18 35.04 17.06 15.14
C HIS A 18 34.10 18.04 15.87
N ASP A 19 33.02 18.48 15.22
CA ASP A 19 32.00 19.38 15.76
C ASP A 19 30.79 18.61 16.31
N GLY A 20 30.91 17.29 16.45
CA GLY A 20 29.88 16.42 17.04
C GLY A 20 28.73 16.10 16.10
N ARG A 21 28.85 16.37 14.79
CA ARG A 21 27.85 15.95 13.81
C ARG A 21 28.13 14.54 13.32
N VAL A 22 27.07 13.90 12.83
CA VAL A 22 27.14 12.60 12.18
C VAL A 22 26.81 12.80 10.71
N ARG A 23 27.72 12.40 9.83
CA ARG A 23 27.47 12.28 8.39
C ARG A 23 27.19 10.82 8.08
N LEU A 24 26.04 10.57 7.47
CA LEU A 24 25.64 9.26 6.95
C LEU A 24 25.71 9.32 5.43
N ASP A 25 26.50 8.44 4.83
CA ASP A 25 26.53 8.25 3.38
C ASP A 25 25.47 7.19 3.05
N LEU A 26 24.24 7.62 2.73
CA LEU A 26 23.11 6.73 2.52
C LEU A 26 23.24 5.94 1.21
N THR A 27 22.74 4.71 1.20
CA THR A 27 22.44 3.98 -0.04
C THR A 27 21.18 4.56 -0.69
N ASP A 28 20.89 4.23 -1.95
CA ASP A 28 19.63 4.63 -2.60
C ASP A 28 18.41 4.16 -1.78
N GLY A 29 18.44 2.92 -1.28
CA GLY A 29 17.38 2.39 -0.40
C GLY A 29 17.27 3.13 0.94
N GLY A 30 18.39 3.53 1.54
CA GLY A 30 18.39 4.34 2.76
C GLY A 30 17.89 5.77 2.53
N LEU A 31 18.16 6.35 1.36
CA LEU A 31 17.63 7.64 0.96
C LEU A 31 16.11 7.59 0.80
N ASP A 32 15.59 6.55 0.14
CA ASP A 32 14.14 6.34 -0.01
C ASP A 32 13.45 6.17 1.34
N ARG A 33 14.05 5.41 2.26
CA ARG A 33 13.56 5.24 3.63
C ARG A 33 13.54 6.56 4.40
N LEU A 34 14.62 7.34 4.34
CA LEU A 34 14.69 8.66 4.96
C LEU A 34 13.62 9.60 4.38
N ALA A 35 13.46 9.63 3.05
CA ALA A 35 12.45 10.43 2.38
C ALA A 35 11.03 10.03 2.82
N GLY A 36 10.76 8.74 3.00
CA GLY A 36 9.52 8.22 3.58
C GLY A 36 9.24 8.78 4.98
N VAL A 37 10.23 8.74 5.88
CA VAL A 37 10.06 9.24 7.25
C VAL A 37 9.94 10.77 7.29
N VAL A 38 10.68 11.50 6.46
CA VAL A 38 10.53 12.96 6.34
C VAL A 38 9.14 13.33 5.84
N ARG A 39 8.63 12.64 4.83
CA ARG A 39 7.24 12.82 4.37
C ARG A 39 6.25 12.59 5.51
N GLN A 40 6.38 11.49 6.25
CA GLN A 40 5.51 11.21 7.39
C GLN A 40 5.60 12.26 8.50
N PHE A 41 6.81 12.77 8.80
CA PHE A 41 6.98 13.82 9.80
C PHE A 41 6.34 15.14 9.38
N GLU A 42 6.47 15.52 8.11
CA GLU A 42 5.78 16.69 7.56
C GLU A 42 4.26 16.50 7.52
N LEU A 43 3.78 15.26 7.41
CA LEU A 43 2.35 14.94 7.54
C LEU A 43 1.84 15.05 8.96
N ALA A 44 2.63 14.62 9.96
CA ALA A 44 2.28 14.73 11.36
C ALA A 44 2.19 16.18 11.87
N LYS A 45 2.80 17.14 11.17
CA LYS A 45 2.74 18.57 11.48
C LYS A 45 1.50 19.28 10.93
N ARG A 46 0.73 18.65 10.05
CA ARG A 46 -0.42 19.29 9.42
C ARG A 46 -1.62 19.28 10.36
N GLU A 47 -2.34 20.38 10.39
CA GLU A 47 -3.65 20.45 11.03
C GLU A 47 -4.60 19.41 10.40
N PRO A 48 -5.54 18.81 11.17
CA PRO A 48 -6.40 17.73 10.69
C PRO A 48 -7.11 18.03 9.36
N GLU A 49 -7.63 19.25 9.21
CA GLU A 49 -8.31 19.69 7.98
C GLU A 49 -7.36 19.82 6.78
N GLN A 50 -6.14 20.32 7.00
CA GLN A 50 -5.13 20.45 5.95
C GLN A 50 -4.62 19.07 5.51
N ARG A 51 -4.50 18.14 6.46
CA ARG A 51 -4.11 16.76 6.19
C ARG A 51 -5.20 16.04 5.37
N ALA A 52 -6.47 16.20 5.75
CA ALA A 52 -7.59 15.65 4.99
C ALA A 52 -7.67 16.22 3.56
N MET A 53 -7.50 17.54 3.38
CA MET A 53 -7.49 18.14 2.04
C MET A 53 -6.31 17.63 1.19
N TRP A 54 -5.15 17.42 1.79
CA TRP A 54 -4.00 16.90 1.07
C TRP A 54 -4.18 15.43 0.68
N LEU A 55 -4.68 14.58 1.58
CA LEU A 55 -4.97 13.18 1.31
C LEU A 55 -5.92 13.01 0.10
N ARG A 56 -6.86 13.95 -0.09
CA ARG A 56 -7.76 13.97 -1.25
C ARG A 56 -7.08 14.33 -2.58
N ASN A 57 -5.90 14.94 -2.53
CA ASN A 57 -5.22 15.52 -3.69
C ASN A 57 -3.95 14.76 -4.09
N ILE A 58 -3.51 13.76 -3.31
CA ILE A 58 -2.38 12.90 -3.69
C ILE A 58 -2.80 11.83 -4.67
N SER A 59 -1.82 11.25 -5.35
CA SER A 59 -2.05 10.13 -6.26
C SER A 59 -2.41 8.84 -5.51
N ASP A 60 -3.09 7.92 -6.19
CA ASP A 60 -3.41 6.60 -5.64
C ASP A 60 -2.15 5.81 -5.25
N VAL A 61 -1.05 5.98 -6.00
CA VAL A 61 0.25 5.35 -5.71
C VAL A 61 0.80 5.85 -4.37
N GLU A 62 0.85 7.18 -4.18
CA GLU A 62 1.31 7.78 -2.92
C GLU A 62 0.41 7.38 -1.74
N LEU A 63 -0.90 7.30 -1.96
CA LEU A 63 -1.84 6.86 -0.94
C LEU A 63 -1.61 5.40 -0.51
N VAL A 64 -1.31 4.51 -1.46
CA VAL A 64 -0.93 3.12 -1.18
C VAL A 64 0.38 3.05 -0.42
N GLU A 65 1.40 3.80 -0.83
CA GLU A 65 2.69 3.85 -0.14
C GLU A 65 2.55 4.29 1.32
N LEU A 66 1.69 5.29 1.59
CA LEU A 66 1.36 5.70 2.95
C LEU A 66 0.64 4.60 3.72
N ALA A 67 -0.27 3.90 3.05
CA ALA A 67 -1.06 2.86 3.68
C ALA A 67 -0.23 1.62 4.06
N THR A 68 0.80 1.30 3.27
CA THR A 68 1.64 0.11 3.45
C THR A 68 2.99 0.41 4.10
N GLY A 69 3.41 1.67 4.17
CA GLY A 69 4.76 2.07 4.59
C GLY A 69 5.03 1.99 6.09
N ARG A 70 4.04 1.62 6.91
CA ARG A 70 4.17 1.58 8.38
C ARG A 70 4.04 0.16 8.94
N TRP A 71 5.01 -0.23 9.76
CA TRP A 71 4.89 -1.43 10.59
C TRP A 71 3.78 -1.22 11.64
N GLY A 72 2.73 -2.04 11.59
CA GLY A 72 1.54 -1.90 12.44
C GLY A 72 0.30 -1.33 11.73
N GLY A 73 0.39 -1.04 10.42
CA GLY A 73 -0.74 -0.64 9.59
C GLY A 73 -0.89 0.87 9.40
N PRO A 74 -1.80 1.28 8.50
CA PRO A 74 -2.03 2.68 8.15
C PRO A 74 -2.61 3.48 9.31
N GLU A 75 -2.38 4.79 9.30
CA GLU A 75 -3.17 5.71 10.12
C GLU A 75 -4.63 5.73 9.63
N GLN A 76 -5.58 5.89 10.56
CA GLN A 76 -7.00 5.68 10.26
C GLN A 76 -7.54 6.61 9.16
N ASP A 77 -7.06 7.85 9.11
CA ASP A 77 -7.45 8.82 8.08
C ASP A 77 -6.90 8.47 6.68
N VAL A 78 -5.71 7.86 6.61
CA VAL A 78 -5.16 7.31 5.37
C VAL A 78 -5.99 6.13 4.89
N LEU A 79 -6.41 5.26 5.82
CA LEU A 79 -7.27 4.11 5.50
C LEU A 79 -8.65 4.57 5.01
N ASP A 80 -9.26 5.53 5.70
CA ASP A 80 -10.57 6.08 5.34
C ASP A 80 -10.53 6.71 3.94
N GLU A 81 -9.46 7.42 3.60
CA GLU A 81 -9.30 8.01 2.27
C GLU A 81 -9.06 6.95 1.19
N ALA A 82 -8.26 5.92 1.47
CA ALA A 82 -8.04 4.81 0.54
C ALA A 82 -9.35 4.06 0.23
N VAL A 83 -10.18 3.83 1.26
CA VAL A 83 -11.52 3.24 1.09
C VAL A 83 -12.42 4.16 0.24
N ARG A 84 -12.38 5.47 0.47
CA ARG A 84 -13.15 6.45 -0.33
C ARG A 84 -12.77 6.40 -1.81
N HIS A 85 -11.47 6.34 -2.13
CA HIS A 85 -10.99 6.23 -3.51
C HIS A 85 -11.42 4.91 -4.16
N LEU A 86 -11.32 3.79 -3.44
CA LEU A 86 -11.79 2.49 -3.89
C LEU A 86 -13.29 2.48 -4.17
N GLN A 87 -14.10 3.07 -3.30
CA GLN A 87 -15.54 3.22 -3.50
C GLN A 87 -15.85 4.06 -4.74
N ALA A 88 -15.20 5.21 -4.90
CA ALA A 88 -15.38 6.06 -6.08
C ALA A 88 -14.99 5.35 -7.39
N MET A 89 -13.95 4.52 -7.37
CA MET A 89 -13.59 3.68 -8.52
C MET A 89 -14.62 2.58 -8.77
N ALA A 90 -15.08 1.90 -7.73
CA ALA A 90 -16.10 0.86 -7.84
C ALA A 90 -17.42 1.42 -8.40
N GLU A 91 -17.84 2.61 -7.98
CA GLU A 91 -19.01 3.31 -8.52
C GLU A 91 -18.85 3.64 -10.00
N LYS A 92 -17.67 4.08 -10.44
CA LYS A 92 -17.38 4.33 -11.87
C LYS A 92 -17.35 3.06 -12.71
N LEU A 93 -16.91 1.94 -12.14
CA LEU A 93 -16.86 0.64 -12.81
C LEU A 93 -18.23 -0.06 -12.83
N HIS A 94 -19.14 0.30 -11.92
CA HIS A 94 -20.44 -0.34 -11.77
C HIS A 94 -21.26 -0.39 -13.09
N PRO A 95 -21.36 0.68 -13.89
CA PRO A 95 -22.09 0.64 -15.16
C PRO A 95 -21.42 -0.27 -16.20
N ALA A 96 -20.09 -0.28 -16.25
CA ALA A 96 -19.34 -1.12 -17.17
C ALA A 96 -19.51 -2.61 -16.81
N LEU A 97 -19.44 -2.95 -15.53
CA LEU A 97 -19.73 -4.29 -15.02
C LEU A 97 -21.18 -4.71 -15.32
N GLY A 98 -22.14 -3.79 -15.18
CA GLY A 98 -23.53 -4.00 -15.56
C GLY A 98 -23.70 -4.30 -17.05
N ALA A 99 -23.00 -3.57 -17.92
CA ALA A 99 -23.02 -3.80 -19.36
C ALA A 99 -22.36 -5.14 -19.75
N VAL A 100 -21.23 -5.50 -19.12
CA VAL A 100 -20.55 -6.79 -19.35
C VAL A 100 -21.43 -7.96 -18.88
N ARG A 101 -22.14 -7.80 -17.74
CA ARG A 101 -23.11 -8.79 -17.25
C ARG A 101 -24.31 -8.91 -18.18
N ALA A 102 -24.88 -7.78 -18.64
CA ALA A 102 -26.00 -7.77 -19.58
C ALA A 102 -25.64 -8.37 -20.95
N ALA A 103 -24.37 -8.29 -21.35
CA ALA A 103 -23.84 -8.93 -22.54
C ALA A 103 -23.55 -10.44 -22.37
N GLY A 104 -23.77 -11.01 -21.17
CA GLY A 104 -23.54 -12.43 -20.90
C GLY A 104 -22.07 -12.86 -20.83
N LEU A 105 -21.13 -11.91 -20.78
CA LEU A 105 -19.69 -12.19 -20.84
C LEU A 105 -19.12 -12.70 -19.50
N ILE A 106 -19.75 -12.35 -18.37
CA ILE A 106 -19.32 -12.84 -17.05
C ILE A 106 -19.70 -14.31 -16.84
N ASP A 107 -20.85 -14.75 -17.39
CA ASP A 107 -21.30 -16.14 -17.28
C ASP A 107 -20.47 -17.08 -18.18
N GLN A 108 -19.90 -16.57 -19.29
CA GLN A 108 -18.95 -17.32 -20.12
C GLN A 108 -17.61 -17.56 -19.40
N ALA A 109 -17.10 -16.57 -18.65
CA ALA A 109 -15.86 -16.72 -17.90
C ALA A 109 -16.00 -17.66 -16.68
N ALA A 110 -17.18 -17.75 -16.07
CA ALA A 110 -17.46 -18.68 -14.98
C ALA A 110 -17.73 -20.12 -15.46
N GLY A 111 -18.10 -20.31 -16.73
CA GLY A 111 -18.32 -21.62 -17.35
C GLY A 111 -17.05 -22.36 -17.77
N GLU A 112 -15.88 -21.71 -17.73
CA GLU A 112 -14.58 -22.29 -18.12
C GLU A 112 -13.73 -22.76 -16.93
N GLN A 113 -14.31 -22.96 -15.73
CA GLN A 113 -13.66 -23.81 -14.73
C GLN A 113 -13.96 -25.28 -15.06
N PRO A 114 -13.00 -26.08 -15.55
CA PRO A 114 -13.19 -27.52 -15.65
C PRO A 114 -13.34 -28.05 -14.22
N ALA A 115 -14.53 -28.56 -13.91
CA ALA A 115 -14.73 -29.47 -12.80
C ALA A 115 -13.98 -30.76 -13.15
N ASP A 116 -12.69 -30.82 -12.82
CA ASP A 116 -11.90 -32.04 -12.97
C ASP A 116 -11.40 -32.51 -11.61
N GLY A 117 -11.76 -33.74 -11.26
CA GLY A 117 -11.08 -34.50 -10.21
C GLY A 117 -11.87 -34.97 -8.98
N SER A 118 -13.17 -35.25 -9.06
CA SER A 118 -13.79 -36.21 -8.14
C SER A 118 -13.75 -37.62 -8.75
N THR A 119 -12.68 -38.37 -8.49
CA THR A 119 -12.68 -39.83 -8.65
C THR A 119 -12.42 -40.48 -7.31
N GLU A 120 -13.53 -40.76 -6.62
CA GLU A 120 -13.88 -42.07 -6.05
C GLU A 120 -12.70 -43.03 -5.79
N THR A 121 -12.28 -43.16 -4.54
CA THR A 121 -11.66 -44.39 -4.02
C THR A 121 -12.61 -45.01 -2.98
N ALA A 122 -13.57 -45.78 -3.47
CA ALA A 122 -14.15 -46.88 -2.74
C ALA A 122 -13.21 -48.09 -2.88
N GLY A 123 -12.76 -48.65 -1.75
CA GLY A 123 -11.88 -49.83 -1.73
C GLY A 123 -11.86 -50.46 -0.35
N SER A 124 -12.87 -51.30 -0.08
CA SER A 124 -12.86 -52.31 0.99
C SER A 124 -12.16 -53.59 0.53
N GLY A 125 -11.46 -54.27 1.45
CA GLY A 125 -10.89 -55.62 1.35
C GLY A 125 -9.37 -55.60 1.57
N GLU A 126 -8.76 -56.31 2.50
CA GLU A 126 -9.11 -57.46 3.37
C GLU A 126 -8.56 -57.27 4.79
#